data_AF-A8TU90-F1
#
_entry.id   AF-A8TU90-F1
#
_cell.length_a   1.000
_cell.length_b   1.000
_cell.length_c   1.000
_cell.angle_alpha   90.00
_cell.angle_beta   90.00
_cell.angle_gamma   90.00
#
_symmetry.space_group_name_H-M   'P 1'
#
loop_
_entity.id
_entity.type
_entity.pdbx_description
1 polymer ?
#
loop_
_entity_poly.entity_id
_entity_poly.type
_entity_poly.pdbx_seq_one_letter_code
_entity_poly.pdbx_strand_id
1 'polypeptide(L)' 'MKATEAKLLSFLQKSPQFVIPIYQRTYSWTDKQCRQLWDDILRAGSSDTIAVHFIGSIVYVEQGLSQVTHQAPLL' A
#
# COMPACT_ATOMS: atom_id res chain seq x y z
N MET A 1 -1.10 14.65 -10.42
CA MET A 1 -0.68 13.73 -9.33
C MET A 1 -1.07 14.38 -8.01
N LYS A 2 -1.78 13.68 -7.12
CA LYS A 2 -2.19 14.20 -5.79
C LYS A 2 -1.61 13.29 -4.72
N ALA A 3 -0.96 13.86 -3.72
CA ALA A 3 -0.46 13.15 -2.55
C ALA A 3 -1.25 13.56 -1.32
N THR A 4 -1.68 12.59 -0.52
CA THR A 4 -2.42 12.82 0.73
C THR A 4 -1.97 11.80 1.75
N GLU A 5 -1.86 12.21 3.00
CA GLU A 5 -1.71 11.27 4.11
C GLU A 5 -3.02 10.48 4.31
N ALA A 6 -2.89 9.23 4.75
CA ALA A 6 -4.02 8.38 5.09
C ALA A 6 -3.61 7.38 6.17
N LYS A 7 -4.54 7.08 7.10
CA LYS A 7 -4.38 5.96 8.02
C LYS A 7 -4.44 4.66 7.23
N LEU A 8 -3.54 3.72 7.53
CA LEU A 8 -3.39 2.48 6.77
C LEU A 8 -4.69 1.68 6.67
N LEU A 9 -5.39 1.46 7.79
CA LEU A 9 -6.65 0.69 7.78
C LEU A 9 -7.74 1.39 6.97
N SER A 10 -7.88 2.71 7.13
CA SER A 10 -8.82 3.49 6.34
C SER A 10 -8.49 3.44 4.84
N PHE A 11 -7.20 3.43 4.49
CA PHE A 11 -6.76 3.26 3.11
C PHE A 11 -7.11 1.88 2.54
N LEU A 12 -6.79 0.80 3.26
CA LEU A 12 -7.11 -0.58 2.83
C LEU A 12 -8.61 -0.82 2.68
N GLN A 13 -9.44 -0.12 3.47
CA GLN A 13 -10.90 -0.20 3.39
C GLN A 13 -11.51 0.65 2.26
N LYS A 14 -10.74 1.50 1.56
CA LYS A 14 -11.28 2.36 0.49
C LYS A 14 -11.81 1.58 -0.73
N SER A 15 -11.29 0.38 -0.96
CA SER A 15 -11.64 -0.44 -2.12
C SER A 15 -11.74 -1.89 -1.69
N PRO A 16 -12.69 -2.67 -2.23
CA PRO A 16 -12.72 -4.12 -2.01
C PRO A 16 -11.51 -4.83 -2.62
N GLN A 17 -10.80 -4.21 -3.57
CA GLN A 17 -9.65 -4.82 -4.24
C GLN A 17 -8.60 -3.78 -4.64
N PHE A 18 -7.33 -4.14 -4.48
CA PHE A 18 -6.19 -3.46 -5.10
C PHE A 18 -5.53 -4.43 -6.10
N VAL A 19 -5.25 -3.95 -7.32
CA VAL A 19 -4.67 -4.76 -8.39
C VAL A 19 -3.23 -4.34 -8.64
N ILE A 20 -2.32 -5.31 -8.64
CA ILE A 20 -0.93 -5.11 -9.04
C ILE A 20 -0.81 -5.39 -10.55
N PRO A 21 -0.42 -4.40 -11.38
CA PRO A 21 -0.29 -4.61 -12.81
C PRO A 21 0.83 -5.57 -13.18
N ILE A 22 0.69 -6.28 -14.32
CA ILE A 22 1.66 -7.29 -14.79
C ILE A 22 3.08 -6.77 -15.04
N TYR A 23 3.23 -5.46 -15.27
CA TYR A 23 4.52 -4.82 -15.51
C TYR A 23 5.23 -4.40 -14.20
N GLN A 24 4.64 -4.65 -13.03
CA GLN A 24 5.33 -4.45 -11.76
C GLN A 24 6.37 -5.54 -11.53
N ARG A 25 7.44 -5.18 -10.82
CA ARG A 25 8.46 -6.15 -10.39
C ARG A 25 7.85 -7.22 -9.50
N THR A 26 8.45 -8.41 -9.51
CA THR A 26 8.09 -9.48 -8.58
C THR A 26 8.30 -9.04 -7.13
N TYR A 27 7.43 -9.55 -6.25
CA TYR A 27 7.62 -9.40 -4.82
C TYR A 27 8.97 -9.99 -4.42
N SER A 28 9.78 -9.18 -3.73
CA SER A 28 11.19 -9.49 -3.41
C SER A 28 11.49 -9.32 -1.93
N TRP A 29 10.46 -9.11 -1.12
CA TRP A 29 10.65 -9.12 0.32
C TRP A 29 10.89 -10.54 0.80
N THR A 30 11.85 -10.65 1.69
CA THR A 30 12.23 -11.85 2.43
C THR A 30 11.61 -11.79 3.82
N ASP A 31 11.67 -12.90 4.55
CA ASP A 31 11.20 -12.97 5.94
C ASP A 31 11.78 -11.88 6.85
N LYS A 32 13.00 -11.43 6.59
CA LYS A 32 13.63 -10.36 7.35
C LYS A 32 12.85 -9.05 7.25
N GLN A 33 12.41 -8.69 6.05
CA GLN A 33 11.62 -7.46 5.84
C GLN A 33 10.20 -7.63 6.39
N CYS A 34 9.59 -8.80 6.23
CA CYS A 34 8.29 -9.10 6.82
C CYS A 34 8.30 -8.99 8.35
N ARG A 35 9.35 -9.52 9.00
CA ARG A 35 9.53 -9.42 10.46
C ARG A 35 9.72 -7.98 10.90
N GLN A 36 10.54 -7.20 10.19
CA GLN A 36 10.71 -5.78 10.50
C GLN A 36 9.37 -5.03 10.46
N LEU A 37 8.57 -5.23 9.40
CA LEU A 37 7.25 -4.61 9.31
C LEU A 37 6.35 -5.02 10.48
N TRP A 38 6.35 -6.30 10.84
CA TRP A 38 5.57 -6.81 11.96
C TRP A 38 5.98 -6.18 13.31
N ASP A 39 7.27 -6.13 13.59
CA ASP A 39 7.82 -5.56 14.82
C ASP A 39 7.52 -4.06 14.90
N ASP A 40 7.59 -3.34 13.77
CA ASP A 40 7.23 -1.93 13.69
C ASP A 40 5.73 -1.69 13.97
N ILE A 41 4.84 -2.55 13.48
CA ILE A 41 3.40 -2.49 13.79
C ILE A 41 3.16 -2.72 15.28
N LEU A 42 3.77 -3.75 15.86
CA LEU A 42 3.62 -4.04 17.29
C LEU A 42 4.13 -2.89 18.15
N ARG A 43 5.31 -2.37 17.86
CA ARG A 43 5.92 -1.23 18.57
C ARG A 43 5.06 0.02 18.50
N ALA A 44 4.53 0.33 17.31
CA ALA A 44 3.66 1.48 17.12
C ALA A 44 2.33 1.34 17.87
N GLY A 45 1.78 0.12 17.97
CA GLY A 45 0.54 -0.16 18.68
C GLY A 45 0.67 -0.31 20.20
N SER A 46 1.87 -0.59 20.72
CA SER A 46 2.09 -0.87 22.15
C SER A 46 2.50 0.34 22.98
N SER A 47 2.72 1.51 22.37
CA SER A 47 3.30 2.68 23.04
C SER A 47 2.44 3.91 22.82
N ASP A 48 1.77 4.37 23.88
CA ASP A 48 0.93 5.59 23.85
C ASP A 48 1.74 6.87 23.57
N THR A 49 3.07 6.81 23.69
CA THR A 49 3.98 7.92 23.34
C THR A 49 4.22 8.04 21.82
N ILE A 50 3.93 7.00 21.04
CA ILE A 50 4.08 7.00 19.58
C ILE A 50 2.76 7.49 18.98
N ALA A 51 2.66 8.80 18.76
CA ALA A 51 1.43 9.39 18.22
C ALA A 51 1.14 8.94 16.77
N VAL A 52 2.19 8.76 15.94
CA VAL A 52 2.09 8.35 14.54
C VAL A 52 3.34 7.55 14.13
N HIS A 53 3.14 6.47 13.38
CA HIS A 53 4.21 5.74 12.71
C HIS A 53 4.05 5.83 11.19
N PHE A 54 5.11 6.22 10.48
CA PHE A 54 5.11 6.32 9.01
C PHE A 54 5.59 5.01 8.38
N ILE A 55 4.67 4.29 7.74
CA ILE A 55 4.93 2.99 7.08
C ILE A 55 5.50 3.12 5.65
N GLY A 56 5.41 4.30 5.05
CA GLY A 56 5.83 4.57 3.67
C GLY A 56 4.73 5.13 2.78
N SER A 57 5.06 5.35 1.51
CA SER A 57 4.15 5.90 0.50
C SER A 57 3.65 4.81 -0.45
N ILE A 58 2.36 4.87 -0.80
CA ILE A 58 1.73 3.98 -1.79
C ILE A 58 1.27 4.84 -2.97
N VAL A 59 1.67 4.47 -4.18
CA VAL A 59 1.23 5.11 -5.42
C VAL A 59 0.25 4.19 -6.12
N TYR A 60 -0.95 4.69 -6.42
CA TYR A 60 -2.01 3.94 -7.08
C TYR A 60 -2.80 4.83 -8.04
N VAL A 61 -3.59 4.20 -8.91
CA VAL A 61 -4.45 4.87 -9.88
C VAL A 61 -5.89 4.40 -9.65
N GLU A 62 -6.84 5.33 -9.59
CA GLU A 62 -8.26 5.02 -9.43
C GLU A 62 -8.88 4.61 -10.77
N GLN A 63 -9.59 3.48 -10.76
CA GLN A 63 -10.24 2.92 -11.93
C GLN A 63 -11.43 3.82 -12.32
N GLY A 64 -11.39 4.40 -13.53
CA GLY A 64 -12.42 5.30 -14.05
C GLY A 64 -12.02 6.77 -14.22
N LEU A 65 -10.89 7.21 -13.64
CA LEU A 65 -10.34 8.58 -13.79
C LEU A 65 -9.20 8.69 -14.81
N SER A 66 -8.91 7.60 -15.51
CA SER A 66 -7.72 7.47 -16.33
C SER A 66 -8.09 7.32 -17.81
N GLN A 67 -7.76 8.33 -18.63
CA GLN A 67 -7.50 8.13 -20.06
C GLN A 67 -6.15 7.39 -20.25
N VAL A 68 -5.95 6.30 -19.52
CA VAL A 68 -4.76 5.47 -19.71
C VAL A 68 -5.20 4.33 -20.59
N THR A 69 -4.53 4.23 -21.74
CA THR A 69 -4.61 3.13 -22.70
C THR A 69 -4.14 1.84 -22.03
N HIS A 70 -4.92 1.33 -21.09
CA HIS A 70 -4.74 -0.01 -20.56
C HIS A 70 -5.54 -0.93 -21.46
N GLN A 71 -4.87 -1.49 -22.48
CA GLN A 71 -5.30 -2.80 -22.97
C GLN A 71 -5.14 -3.74 -21.77
N ALA A 72 -6.25 -4.00 -21.07
CA ALA A 72 -6.30 -5.11 -20.13
C ALA A 72 -5.90 -6.37 -20.92
N PRO A 73 -5.00 -7.22 -20.37
CA PRO A 73 -4.65 -8.45 -21.05
C PRO A 73 -5.94 -9.24 -21.25
N LEU A 74 -6.25 -9.57 -22.51
CA LEU A 74 -7.29 -10.53 -22.84
C LEU A 74 -6.80 -11.88 -22.28
N LEU A 75 -7.54 -12.42 -21.30
CA LEU A 75 -7.36 -13.79 -20.83
C LEU A 75 -7.68 -14.79 -21.95
#